data_AF-X0WR22-F1
#
_entry.id   AF-X0WR22-F1
#
_cell.length_a   1.000
_cell.length_b   1.000
_cell.length_c   1.000
_cell.angle_alpha   90.00
_cell.angle_beta   90.00
_cell.angle_gamma   90.00
#
_symmetry.space_group_name_H-M   'P 1'
#
loop_
_entity.id
_entity.type
_entity.pdbx_description
1 polymer ?
#
loop_
_entity_poly.entity_id
_entity_poly.type
_entity_poly.pdbx_seq_one_letter_code
_entity_poly.pdbx_strand_id
1 'polypeptide(L)'
;PEFALGPVTWRWVFPSGLCLGLAVLVRPVGLYYFLPATVLLAWAWMRQKPARRPAVPAFVAIFLFASILPPFAWMMRNKNVTGRWMFSAQGMRDLYIARAAILNMHLKSTTYEETMSYFEGELKKAYPQGFSSTAEEASKSGHWAMRFIFRHPVGYSYIMARDAVRMLVGNSMKVAAWMVLKDDRYDPFQIELHPPDEGKPAQALMLARRHPFLGVSLVVYLLFLGFTYVLAAAGFFTAW
;
A
#
# COMPACT_ATOMS: atom_id res chain seq x y z
N PRO A 1 -2.66 -14.50 35.20
CA PRO A 1 -1.25 -14.17 34.97
C PRO A 1 -1.12 -12.86 34.19
N GLU A 2 -0.96 -11.76 34.90
CA GLU A 2 -0.53 -10.50 34.28
C GLU A 2 0.88 -10.72 33.70
N PHE A 3 1.00 -10.68 32.38
CA PHE A 3 2.31 -10.50 31.75
C PHE A 3 2.77 -9.09 32.12
N ALA A 4 3.41 -8.96 33.29
CA ALA A 4 4.07 -7.73 33.69
C ALA A 4 5.23 -7.49 32.72
N LEU A 5 4.93 -6.81 31.62
CA LEU A 5 5.94 -6.30 30.70
C LEU A 5 6.92 -5.49 31.53
N GLY A 6 8.18 -5.95 31.60
CA GLY A 6 9.25 -5.25 32.29
C GLY A 6 9.38 -3.80 31.78
N PRO A 7 10.13 -2.94 32.49
CA PRO A 7 10.31 -1.56 32.08
C PRO A 7 10.81 -1.51 30.62
N VAL A 8 10.03 -0.88 29.74
CA VAL A 8 10.45 -0.65 28.36
C VAL A 8 11.65 0.30 28.42
N THR A 9 12.81 -0.19 27.99
CA THR A 9 14.07 0.56 27.96
C THR A 9 14.43 0.88 26.52
N TRP A 10 15.35 1.83 26.33
CA TRP A 10 15.89 2.18 25.00
C TRP A 10 16.44 0.95 24.25
N ARG A 11 16.89 -0.07 25.01
CA ARG A 11 17.38 -1.36 24.51
C ARG A 11 16.34 -2.13 23.69
N TRP A 12 15.04 -1.87 23.90
CA TRP A 12 13.95 -2.47 23.11
C TRP A 12 13.44 -1.54 22.02
N VAL A 13 13.44 -0.23 22.29
CA VAL A 13 12.92 0.78 21.36
C VAL A 13 13.80 0.88 20.11
N PHE A 14 15.13 0.91 20.29
CA PHE A 14 16.06 1.04 19.17
C PHE A 14 16.01 -0.18 18.23
N PRO A 15 16.13 -1.45 18.68
CA PRO A 15 15.99 -2.60 17.80
C PRO A 15 14.62 -2.70 17.14
N SER A 16 13.54 -2.32 17.84
CA SER A 16 12.19 -2.32 17.24
C SER A 16 12.09 -1.35 16.07
N GLY A 17 12.64 -0.13 16.22
CA GLY A 17 12.74 0.83 15.14
C GLY A 17 13.58 0.28 13.98
N LEU A 18 14.76 -0.28 14.28
CA LEU A 18 15.65 -0.86 13.28
C LEU A 18 14.99 -2.00 12.49
N CYS A 19 14.29 -2.92 13.17
CA CYS A 19 13.53 -3.99 12.56
C CYS A 19 12.44 -3.46 11.62
N LEU A 20 11.72 -2.41 12.03
CA LEU A 20 10.73 -1.76 11.17
C LEU A 20 11.39 -1.13 9.93
N GLY A 21 12.53 -0.46 10.10
CA GLY A 21 13.31 0.09 8.98
C GLY A 21 13.83 -0.96 8.01
N LEU A 22 14.27 -2.12 8.51
CA LEU A 22 14.67 -3.26 7.68
C LEU A 22 13.46 -3.89 6.96
N ALA A 23 12.31 -4.00 7.63
CA ALA A 23 11.09 -4.51 7.02
C ALA A 23 10.64 -3.64 5.82
N VAL A 24 10.88 -2.33 5.88
CA VAL A 24 10.64 -1.40 4.76
C VAL A 24 11.50 -1.71 3.54
N LEU A 25 12.74 -2.18 3.71
CA LEU A 25 13.59 -2.60 2.59
C LEU A 25 13.01 -3.82 1.87
N VAL A 26 12.34 -4.71 2.60
CA VAL A 26 11.65 -5.89 2.02
C VAL A 26 10.35 -5.48 1.34
N ARG A 27 9.57 -4.58 1.95
CA ARG A 27 8.30 -4.10 1.41
C ARG A 27 8.17 -2.58 1.59
N PRO A 28 8.28 -1.78 0.51
CA PRO A 28 8.20 -0.33 0.59
C PRO A 28 6.91 0.23 1.20
N VAL A 29 5.81 -0.54 1.13
CA VAL A 29 4.54 -0.20 1.81
C VAL A 29 4.71 -0.01 3.33
N GLY A 30 5.76 -0.59 3.92
CA GLY A 30 6.05 -0.42 5.34
C GLY A 30 6.35 1.02 5.76
N LEU A 31 6.74 1.91 4.82
CA LEU A 31 6.94 3.33 5.10
C LEU A 31 5.69 3.98 5.67
N TYR A 32 4.50 3.54 5.21
CA TYR A 32 3.23 4.05 5.69
C TYR A 32 2.92 3.62 7.13
N TYR A 33 3.64 2.63 7.67
CA TYR A 33 3.46 2.17 9.05
C TYR A 33 4.27 2.96 10.08
N PHE A 34 5.20 3.83 9.67
CA PHE A 34 6.02 4.59 10.62
C PHE A 34 5.15 5.47 11.51
N LEU A 35 4.27 6.30 10.92
CA LEU A 35 3.39 7.20 11.65
C LEU A 35 2.43 6.46 12.61
N PRO A 36 1.63 5.46 12.18
CA PRO A 36 0.74 4.77 13.11
C PRO A 36 1.52 4.00 14.18
N ALA A 37 2.66 3.38 13.85
CA ALA A 37 3.49 2.71 14.85
C ALA A 37 4.01 3.71 15.90
N THR A 38 4.46 4.88 15.49
CA THR A 38 4.91 5.93 16.40
C THR A 38 3.78 6.45 17.30
N VAL A 39 2.59 6.70 16.74
CA VAL A 39 1.42 7.14 17.51
C VAL A 39 1.01 6.08 18.54
N LEU A 40 0.94 4.81 18.13
CA LEU A 40 0.61 3.70 19.02
C LEU A 40 1.65 3.52 20.13
N LEU A 41 2.94 3.65 19.81
CA LEU A 41 4.02 3.58 20.80
C LEU A 41 3.94 4.75 21.79
N ALA A 42 3.76 5.97 21.31
CA ALA A 42 3.60 7.15 22.16
C ALA A 42 2.38 7.01 23.08
N TRP A 43 1.24 6.58 22.54
CA TRP A 43 0.01 6.34 23.28
C TRP A 43 0.16 5.26 24.35
N ALA A 44 0.71 4.10 23.99
CA ALA A 44 0.98 3.01 24.93
C ALA A 44 1.90 3.46 26.08
N TRP A 45 2.83 4.36 25.78
CA TRP A 45 3.76 4.90 26.78
C TRP A 45 3.10 5.93 27.70
N MET A 46 2.26 6.82 27.16
CA MET A 46 1.52 7.81 27.95
C MET A 46 0.56 7.18 28.97
N ARG A 47 0.10 5.95 28.69
CA ARG A 47 -0.71 5.13 29.62
C ARG A 47 0.07 4.52 30.78
N GLN A 48 1.41 4.55 30.75
CA GLN A 48 2.21 4.12 31.90
C GLN A 48 2.18 5.16 33.04
N LYS A 49 2.85 4.84 34.16
CA LYS A 49 2.93 5.72 35.35
C LYS A 49 3.24 7.17 34.97
N PRO A 50 2.57 8.18 35.57
CA PRO A 50 2.74 9.60 35.21
C PRO A 50 4.19 10.08 35.18
N ALA A 51 5.03 9.56 36.09
CA ALA A 51 6.47 9.86 36.15
C ALA A 51 7.26 9.51 34.88
N ARG A 52 6.74 8.65 34.00
CA ARG A 52 7.40 8.23 32.74
C ARG A 52 7.00 9.07 31.52
N ARG A 53 5.96 9.90 31.63
CA ARG A 53 5.46 10.73 30.52
C ARG A 53 6.52 11.70 29.95
N PRO A 54 7.40 12.32 30.75
CA PRO A 54 8.44 13.21 30.21
C PRO A 54 9.44 12.50 29.27
N ALA A 55 9.58 11.18 29.36
CA ALA A 55 10.51 10.42 28.54
C ALA A 55 9.94 10.02 27.16
N VAL A 56 8.62 10.17 26.94
CA VAL A 56 7.95 9.76 25.70
C VAL A 56 8.57 10.40 24.44
N PRO A 57 8.86 11.71 24.40
CA PRO A 57 9.46 12.33 23.21
C PRO A 57 10.82 11.74 22.87
N ALA A 58 11.65 11.43 23.87
CA ALA A 58 12.96 10.83 23.67
C ALA A 58 12.84 9.41 23.08
N PHE A 59 11.93 8.58 23.59
CA PHE A 59 11.70 7.24 23.04
C PHE A 59 11.14 7.27 21.62
N VAL A 60 10.20 8.16 21.34
CA VAL A 60 9.67 8.38 19.98
C VAL A 60 10.80 8.81 19.03
N ALA A 61 11.66 9.74 19.45
CA ALA A 61 12.79 10.18 18.65
C ALA A 61 13.77 9.04 18.36
N ILE A 62 14.12 8.23 19.37
CA ILE A 62 15.00 7.06 19.21
C ILE A 62 14.39 6.04 18.25
N PHE A 63 13.10 5.74 18.40
CA PHE A 63 12.38 4.81 17.52
C PHE A 63 12.39 5.30 16.06
N LEU A 64 11.97 6.55 15.84
CA LEU A 64 11.92 7.15 14.51
C LEU A 64 13.30 7.18 13.85
N PHE A 65 14.30 7.63 14.60
CA PHE A 65 15.70 7.64 14.15
C PHE A 65 16.14 6.24 13.71
N ALA A 66 15.94 5.23 14.56
CA ALA A 66 16.31 3.85 14.24
C ALA A 66 15.53 3.28 13.04
N SER A 67 14.25 3.63 12.88
CA SER A 67 13.43 3.19 11.73
C SER A 67 13.79 3.85 10.41
N ILE A 68 14.27 5.09 10.44
CA ILE A 68 14.66 5.83 9.23
C ILE A 68 16.06 5.44 8.77
N LEU A 69 16.93 4.98 9.68
CA LEU A 69 18.33 4.71 9.38
C LEU A 69 18.52 3.70 8.22
N PRO A 70 17.88 2.50 8.19
CA PRO A 70 18.01 1.60 7.05
C PRO A 70 17.49 2.15 5.70
N PRO A 71 16.26 2.68 5.58
CA PRO A 71 15.78 3.21 4.32
C PRO A 71 16.59 4.44 3.87
N PHE A 72 17.09 5.25 4.80
CA PHE A 72 17.98 6.37 4.47
C PHE A 72 19.33 5.89 3.92
N ALA A 73 19.96 4.89 4.54
CA ALA A 73 21.18 4.28 4.03
C ALA A 73 21.00 3.72 2.61
N TRP A 74 19.86 3.07 2.35
CA TRP A 74 19.50 2.60 1.02
C TRP A 74 19.31 3.74 0.00
N MET A 75 18.65 4.82 0.40
CA MET A 75 18.50 6.02 -0.44
C MET A 75 19.84 6.68 -0.75
N MET A 76 20.77 6.74 0.20
CA MET A 76 22.14 7.23 -0.04
C MET A 76 22.86 6.35 -1.07
N ARG A 77 22.76 5.02 -0.94
CA ARG A 77 23.30 4.08 -1.93
C ARG A 77 22.70 4.35 -3.32
N ASN A 78 21.39 4.55 -3.42
CA ASN A 78 20.74 4.86 -4.69
C ASN A 78 21.16 6.22 -5.25
N LYS A 79 21.37 7.23 -4.40
CA LYS A 79 21.90 8.53 -4.81
C LYS A 79 23.29 8.40 -5.42
N ASN A 80 24.17 7.59 -4.82
CA ASN A 80 25.52 7.40 -5.32
C ASN A 80 25.57 6.59 -6.62
N VAL A 81 24.68 5.60 -6.78
CA VAL A 81 24.65 4.74 -7.97
C VAL A 81 23.91 5.37 -9.15
N THR A 82 22.79 6.05 -8.89
CA THR A 82 21.87 6.54 -9.93
C THR A 82 21.85 8.06 -10.08
N GLY A 83 22.56 8.77 -9.19
CA GLY A 83 22.50 10.23 -9.11
C GLY A 83 21.21 10.78 -8.49
N ARG A 84 20.26 9.94 -8.03
CA ARG A 84 18.94 10.37 -7.55
C ARG A 84 18.61 9.88 -6.14
N TRP A 85 18.02 10.77 -5.34
CA TRP A 85 17.46 10.43 -4.02
C TRP A 85 16.14 9.70 -4.21
N MET A 86 16.20 8.37 -4.22
CA MET A 86 15.01 7.55 -4.37
C MET A 86 15.10 6.29 -3.52
N PHE A 87 13.98 5.94 -2.89
CA PHE A 87 13.88 4.70 -2.14
C PHE A 87 13.69 3.49 -3.06
N SER A 88 12.77 3.62 -4.02
CA SER A 88 12.50 2.60 -5.04
C SER A 88 12.04 3.25 -6.35
N ALA A 89 12.54 2.76 -7.48
CA ALA A 89 12.06 3.14 -8.81
C ALA A 89 10.69 2.54 -9.14
N GLN A 90 10.34 1.42 -8.47
CA GLN A 90 9.12 0.69 -8.72
C GLN A 90 7.87 1.55 -8.48
N GLY A 91 7.85 2.33 -7.40
CA GLY A 91 6.69 3.17 -7.09
C GLY A 91 6.37 4.21 -8.17
N MET A 92 7.40 4.79 -8.80
CA MET A 92 7.21 5.74 -9.90
C MET A 92 6.79 5.04 -11.20
N ARG A 93 7.36 3.86 -11.46
CA ARG A 93 6.98 3.04 -12.61
C ARG A 93 5.53 2.55 -12.49
N ASP A 94 5.11 2.09 -11.31
CA ASP A 94 3.74 1.67 -11.03
C ASP A 94 2.75 2.84 -11.19
N LEU A 95 3.15 4.04 -10.79
CA LEU A 95 2.33 5.23 -10.99
C LEU A 95 2.09 5.52 -12.47
N TYR A 96 3.12 5.36 -13.30
CA TYR A 96 3.03 5.56 -14.75
C TYR A 96 2.26 4.43 -15.44
N ILE A 97 2.71 3.18 -15.27
CA ILE A 97 2.20 2.02 -16.00
C ILE A 97 0.83 1.57 -15.48
N ALA A 98 0.64 1.51 -14.16
CA ALA A 98 -0.61 1.01 -13.60
C ALA A 98 -1.61 2.15 -13.39
N ARG A 99 -1.22 3.21 -12.69
CA ARG A 99 -2.20 4.21 -12.23
C ARG A 99 -2.62 5.17 -13.33
N ALA A 100 -1.67 5.81 -14.01
CA ALA A 100 -1.98 6.76 -15.07
C ALA A 100 -2.59 6.04 -16.30
N ALA A 101 -2.09 4.85 -16.67
CA ALA A 101 -2.62 4.14 -17.83
C ALA A 101 -4.07 3.70 -17.60
N ILE A 102 -4.40 3.09 -16.45
CA ILE A 102 -5.79 2.71 -16.13
C ILE A 102 -6.70 3.94 -16.12
N LEU A 103 -6.21 5.09 -15.64
CA LEU A 103 -6.95 6.35 -15.69
C LEU A 103 -7.21 6.81 -17.13
N ASN A 104 -6.20 6.79 -18.00
CA ASN A 104 -6.37 7.17 -19.39
C ASN A 104 -7.31 6.22 -20.15
N MET A 105 -7.15 4.90 -19.97
CA MET A 105 -8.06 3.89 -20.53
C MET A 105 -9.50 4.15 -20.10
N HIS A 106 -9.73 4.52 -18.84
CA HIS A 106 -11.07 4.86 -18.36
C HIS A 106 -11.62 6.14 -19.02
N LEU A 107 -10.80 7.18 -19.15
CA LEU A 107 -11.21 8.47 -19.71
C LEU A 107 -11.43 8.45 -21.23
N LYS A 108 -10.66 7.63 -21.96
CA LYS A 108 -10.64 7.59 -23.42
C LYS A 108 -11.29 6.34 -24.01
N SER A 109 -11.63 5.36 -23.18
CA SER A 109 -12.13 4.04 -23.61
C SER A 109 -11.17 3.33 -24.58
N THR A 110 -9.86 3.57 -24.42
CA THR A 110 -8.79 2.98 -25.23
C THR A 110 -8.26 1.68 -24.62
N THR A 111 -7.62 0.85 -25.44
CA THR A 111 -6.90 -0.34 -24.96
C THR A 111 -5.66 0.05 -24.16
N TYR A 112 -5.05 -0.94 -23.50
CA TYR A 112 -3.81 -0.73 -22.77
C TYR A 112 -2.67 -0.39 -23.75
N GLU A 113 -2.58 -1.08 -24.88
CA GLU A 113 -1.58 -0.88 -25.92
C GLU A 113 -1.66 0.52 -26.53
N GLU A 114 -2.87 0.99 -26.86
CA GLU A 114 -3.12 2.34 -27.36
C GLU A 114 -2.71 3.40 -26.32
N THR A 115 -3.03 3.15 -25.05
CA THR A 115 -2.69 4.05 -23.94
C THR A 115 -1.18 4.14 -23.73
N MET A 116 -0.48 3.01 -23.77
CA MET A 116 0.97 2.97 -23.62
C MET A 116 1.67 3.63 -24.80
N SER A 117 1.20 3.37 -26.03
CA SER A 117 1.71 4.04 -27.23
C SER A 117 1.52 5.57 -27.15
N TYR A 118 0.35 6.02 -26.69
CA TYR A 118 0.10 7.44 -26.44
C TYR A 118 1.05 8.03 -25.38
N PHE A 119 1.24 7.34 -24.24
CA PHE A 119 2.13 7.81 -23.18
C PHE A 119 3.60 7.84 -23.61
N GLU A 120 4.06 6.83 -24.35
CA GLU A 120 5.40 6.80 -24.93
C GLU A 120 5.60 7.96 -25.91
N GLY A 121 4.60 8.26 -26.75
CA GLY A 121 4.60 9.43 -27.62
C GLY A 121 4.73 10.74 -26.84
N GLU A 122 3.98 10.91 -25.76
CA GLU A 122 4.04 12.09 -24.90
C GLU A 122 5.39 12.21 -24.15
N LEU A 123 5.94 11.09 -23.68
CA LEU A 123 7.28 11.08 -23.07
C LEU A 123 8.37 11.40 -24.08
N LYS A 124 8.30 10.85 -25.29
CA LYS A 124 9.27 11.14 -26.36
C LYS A 124 9.22 12.62 -26.77
N LYS A 125 8.04 13.22 -26.83
CA LYS A 125 7.89 14.68 -27.04
C LYS A 125 8.48 15.49 -25.89
N ALA A 126 8.22 15.09 -24.65
CA ALA A 126 8.75 15.79 -23.47
C ALA A 126 10.26 15.62 -23.27
N TYR A 127 10.82 14.50 -23.74
CA TYR A 127 12.21 14.10 -23.57
C TYR A 127 12.78 13.55 -24.88
N PRO A 128 13.01 14.40 -25.90
CA PRO A 128 13.45 13.96 -27.23
C PRO A 128 14.84 13.31 -27.22
N GLN A 129 15.67 13.64 -26.23
CA GLN A 129 17.00 13.04 -26.04
C GLN A 129 16.96 11.65 -25.39
N GLY A 130 15.77 11.12 -25.07
CA GLY A 130 15.61 9.88 -24.33
C GLY A 130 16.01 10.00 -22.86
N PHE A 131 16.44 8.88 -22.28
CA PHE A 131 16.81 8.77 -20.87
C PHE A 131 18.23 8.20 -20.75
N SER A 132 19.03 8.77 -19.86
CA SER A 132 20.41 8.31 -19.60
C SER A 132 20.46 7.03 -18.77
N SER A 133 19.39 6.72 -18.03
CA SER A 133 19.30 5.55 -17.15
C SER A 133 17.84 5.17 -16.88
N THR A 134 17.63 3.92 -16.47
CA THR A 134 16.32 3.40 -16.04
C THR A 134 15.76 4.15 -14.83
N ALA A 135 16.62 4.62 -13.92
CA ALA A 135 16.22 5.43 -12.78
C ALA A 135 15.73 6.82 -13.19
N GLU A 136 16.38 7.42 -14.20
CA GLU A 136 15.91 8.68 -14.78
C GLU A 136 14.58 8.50 -15.50
N GLU A 137 14.45 7.45 -16.31
CA GLU A 137 13.19 7.11 -16.98
C GLU A 137 12.04 6.93 -16.00
N ALA A 138 12.23 6.10 -14.97
CA ALA A 138 11.22 5.88 -13.92
C ALA A 138 10.86 7.19 -13.21
N SER A 139 11.86 8.03 -12.90
CA SER A 139 11.62 9.31 -12.26
C SER A 139 10.83 10.26 -13.16
N LYS A 140 11.25 10.46 -14.41
CA LYS A 140 10.59 11.38 -15.35
C LYS A 140 9.17 10.90 -15.73
N SER A 141 9.00 9.61 -16.00
CA SER A 141 7.68 9.00 -16.25
C SER A 141 6.76 9.11 -15.04
N GLY A 142 7.26 8.88 -13.83
CA GLY A 142 6.50 9.07 -12.59
C GLY A 142 6.06 10.52 -12.37
N HIS A 143 6.91 11.51 -12.61
CA HIS A 143 6.53 12.93 -12.52
C HIS A 143 5.52 13.34 -13.58
N TRP A 144 5.64 12.80 -14.80
CA TRP A 144 4.62 12.98 -15.83
C TRP A 144 3.29 12.37 -15.41
N ALA A 145 3.31 11.13 -14.90
CA ALA A 145 2.14 10.41 -14.41
C ALA A 145 1.44 11.13 -13.26
N MET A 146 2.19 11.66 -12.28
CA MET A 146 1.63 12.50 -11.22
C MET A 146 0.89 13.71 -11.80
N ARG A 147 1.51 14.46 -12.71
CA ARG A 147 0.89 15.63 -13.34
C ARG A 147 -0.38 15.25 -14.10
N PHE A 148 -0.36 14.12 -14.80
CA PHE A 148 -1.54 13.59 -15.50
C PHE A 148 -2.67 13.25 -14.50
N ILE A 149 -2.37 12.51 -13.43
CA ILE A 149 -3.33 12.13 -12.39
C ILE A 149 -3.94 13.38 -11.71
N PHE A 150 -3.11 14.37 -11.36
CA PHE A 150 -3.59 15.60 -10.72
C PHE A 150 -4.46 16.47 -11.63
N ARG A 151 -4.40 16.30 -12.95
CA ARG A 151 -5.32 16.97 -13.89
C ARG A 151 -6.69 16.27 -13.98
N HIS A 152 -6.80 15.04 -13.48
CA HIS A 152 -8.02 14.23 -13.53
C HIS A 152 -8.40 13.66 -12.15
N PRO A 153 -8.54 14.51 -11.11
CA PRO A 153 -8.71 14.04 -9.73
C PRO A 153 -9.98 13.21 -9.54
N VAL A 154 -11.10 13.62 -10.16
CA VAL A 154 -12.38 12.91 -10.04
C VAL A 154 -12.31 11.51 -10.65
N GLY A 155 -11.76 11.39 -11.86
CA GLY A 155 -11.59 10.09 -12.53
C GLY A 155 -10.65 9.17 -11.74
N TYR A 156 -9.57 9.74 -11.18
CA TYR A 156 -8.64 8.97 -10.35
C TYR A 156 -9.29 8.49 -9.05
N SER A 157 -10.01 9.37 -8.33
CA SER A 157 -10.74 9.01 -7.11
C SER A 157 -11.77 7.92 -7.37
N TYR A 158 -12.51 7.98 -8.47
CA TYR A 158 -13.45 6.94 -8.86
C TYR A 158 -12.75 5.58 -9.07
N ILE A 159 -11.64 5.56 -9.80
CA ILE A 159 -10.87 4.33 -10.04
C ILE A 159 -10.32 3.78 -8.72
N MET A 160 -9.78 4.63 -7.85
CA MET A 160 -9.26 4.21 -6.56
C MET A 160 -10.36 3.65 -5.65
N ALA A 161 -11.53 4.30 -5.59
CA ALA A 161 -12.67 3.79 -4.83
C ALA A 161 -13.15 2.45 -5.37
N ARG A 162 -13.30 2.33 -6.69
CA ARG A 162 -13.68 1.09 -7.37
C ARG A 162 -12.67 -0.03 -7.11
N ASP A 163 -11.38 0.26 -7.22
CA ASP A 163 -10.32 -0.72 -7.02
C ASP A 163 -10.17 -1.11 -5.55
N ALA A 164 -10.42 -0.19 -4.61
CA ALA A 164 -10.50 -0.50 -3.18
C ALA A 164 -11.65 -1.47 -2.88
N VAL A 165 -12.84 -1.20 -3.42
CA VAL A 165 -13.98 -2.13 -3.32
C VAL A 165 -13.63 -3.48 -3.94
N ARG A 166 -13.00 -3.51 -5.12
CA ARG A 166 -12.55 -4.75 -5.76
C ARG A 166 -11.50 -5.50 -4.93
N MET A 167 -10.59 -4.79 -4.26
CA MET A 167 -9.59 -5.42 -3.41
C MET A 167 -10.26 -6.08 -2.20
N LEU A 168 -11.23 -5.40 -1.59
CA LEU A 168 -11.98 -5.91 -0.44
C LEU A 168 -12.88 -7.11 -0.80
N VAL A 169 -13.57 -7.03 -1.95
CA VAL A 169 -14.57 -8.02 -2.36
C VAL A 169 -13.97 -9.14 -3.22
N GLY A 170 -13.12 -8.84 -4.19
CA GLY A 170 -12.71 -9.79 -5.22
C GLY A 170 -11.53 -10.68 -4.81
N ASN A 171 -10.38 -10.07 -4.53
CA ASN A 171 -9.15 -10.83 -4.30
C ASN A 171 -9.20 -11.60 -2.98
N SER A 172 -9.71 -10.96 -1.92
CA SER A 172 -9.90 -11.62 -0.61
C SER A 172 -10.85 -12.82 -0.71
N MET A 173 -11.90 -12.74 -1.54
CA MET A 173 -12.81 -13.87 -1.71
C MET A 173 -12.21 -15.00 -2.56
N LYS A 174 -11.43 -14.70 -3.60
CA LYS A 174 -10.69 -15.75 -4.34
C LYS A 174 -9.74 -16.50 -3.41
N VAL A 175 -8.96 -15.75 -2.61
CA VAL A 175 -8.04 -16.33 -1.63
C VAL A 175 -8.79 -17.10 -0.54
N ALA A 176 -9.92 -16.59 -0.04
CA ALA A 176 -10.73 -17.31 0.94
C ALA A 176 -11.36 -18.58 0.36
N ALA A 177 -11.86 -18.54 -0.88
CA ALA A 177 -12.38 -19.70 -1.60
C ALA A 177 -11.32 -20.79 -1.73
N TRP A 178 -10.11 -20.42 -2.12
CA TRP A 178 -9.00 -21.37 -2.21
C TRP A 178 -8.51 -21.86 -0.83
N MET A 179 -8.22 -20.96 0.11
CA MET A 179 -7.62 -21.34 1.39
C MET A 179 -8.61 -22.07 2.32
N VAL A 180 -9.83 -21.57 2.43
CA VAL A 180 -10.85 -22.04 3.40
C VAL A 180 -11.74 -23.11 2.78
N LEU A 181 -12.20 -22.91 1.55
CA LEU A 181 -13.11 -23.85 0.88
C LEU A 181 -12.39 -24.86 -0.02
N LYS A 182 -11.07 -24.73 -0.19
CA LYS A 182 -10.26 -25.62 -1.05
C LYS A 182 -10.79 -25.69 -2.48
N ASP A 183 -11.28 -24.56 -3.02
CA ASP A 183 -11.71 -24.49 -4.42
C ASP A 183 -10.50 -24.24 -5.33
N ASP A 184 -9.95 -25.32 -5.91
CA ASP A 184 -8.74 -25.30 -6.76
C ASP A 184 -8.89 -24.41 -8.01
N ARG A 185 -10.10 -24.05 -8.42
CA ARG A 185 -10.33 -23.10 -9.53
C ARG A 185 -9.82 -21.69 -9.25
N TYR A 186 -9.62 -21.36 -7.98
CA TYR A 186 -9.08 -20.09 -7.52
C TYR A 186 -7.67 -20.24 -6.94
N ASP A 187 -7.00 -21.37 -7.23
CA ASP A 187 -5.61 -21.58 -6.85
C ASP A 187 -4.72 -20.54 -7.55
N PRO A 188 -4.06 -19.64 -6.79
CA PRO A 188 -3.19 -18.61 -7.39
C PRO A 188 -1.96 -19.19 -8.10
N PHE A 189 -1.66 -20.48 -7.89
CA PHE A 189 -0.53 -21.17 -8.53
C PHE A 189 -0.92 -21.90 -9.81
N GLN A 190 -2.22 -22.09 -10.09
CA GLN A 190 -2.65 -22.58 -11.38
C GLN A 190 -2.65 -21.43 -12.38
N ILE A 191 -2.04 -21.64 -13.54
CA ILE A 191 -2.09 -20.71 -14.67
C ILE A 191 -3.57 -20.60 -15.05
N GLU A 192 -4.21 -19.47 -14.74
CA GLU A 192 -5.64 -19.26 -14.95
C GLU A 192 -6.02 -19.56 -16.42
N LEU A 193 -6.57 -20.74 -16.70
CA LEU A 193 -7.33 -21.04 -17.92
C LEU A 193 -8.75 -20.47 -17.79
N HIS A 194 -8.88 -19.24 -17.30
CA HIS A 194 -10.16 -18.57 -17.34
C HIS A 194 -10.43 -18.15 -18.78
N PRO A 195 -11.65 -18.38 -19.31
CA PRO A 195 -12.04 -17.84 -20.61
C PRO A 195 -11.78 -16.33 -20.56
N PRO A 196 -10.99 -15.76 -21.49
CA PRO A 196 -10.68 -14.33 -21.51
C PRO A 196 -11.94 -13.45 -21.58
N ASP A 197 -13.09 -14.04 -21.95
CA ASP A 197 -14.36 -13.37 -22.19
C ASP A 197 -15.26 -13.27 -20.95
N GLU A 198 -14.97 -14.01 -19.87
CA GLU A 198 -15.74 -13.89 -18.62
C GLU A 198 -15.19 -12.73 -17.78
N GLY A 199 -15.74 -11.54 -18.02
CA GLY A 199 -15.41 -10.34 -17.26
C GLY A 199 -15.41 -10.59 -15.74
N LYS A 200 -14.45 -9.99 -15.03
CA LYS A 200 -14.30 -10.07 -13.55
C LYS A 200 -15.60 -10.03 -12.72
N PRO A 201 -16.64 -9.23 -13.05
CA PRO A 201 -17.92 -9.30 -12.34
C PRO A 201 -18.67 -10.64 -12.50
N ALA A 202 -18.59 -11.29 -13.66
CA ALA A 202 -19.18 -12.61 -13.87
C ALA A 202 -18.50 -13.66 -12.98
N GLN A 203 -17.16 -13.62 -12.86
CA GLN A 203 -16.41 -14.50 -11.95
C GLN A 203 -16.80 -14.29 -10.48
N ALA A 204 -16.97 -13.03 -10.05
CA ALA A 204 -17.41 -12.72 -8.68
C ALA A 204 -18.84 -13.21 -8.41
N LEU A 205 -19.74 -13.05 -9.39
CA LEU A 205 -21.12 -13.56 -9.30
C LEU A 205 -21.16 -15.09 -9.28
N MET A 206 -20.35 -15.76 -10.11
CA MET A 206 -20.20 -17.21 -10.10
C MET A 206 -19.66 -17.71 -8.76
N LEU A 207 -18.66 -17.03 -8.20
CA LEU A 207 -18.11 -17.35 -6.89
C LEU A 207 -19.18 -17.20 -5.80
N ALA A 208 -19.94 -16.10 -5.82
CA ALA A 208 -21.03 -15.85 -4.87
C ALA A 208 -22.17 -16.87 -5.00
N ARG A 209 -22.51 -17.32 -6.22
CA ARG A 209 -23.52 -18.36 -6.46
C ARG A 209 -23.05 -19.73 -5.98
N ARG A 210 -21.78 -20.07 -6.21
CA ARG A 210 -21.21 -21.37 -5.83
C ARG A 210 -21.00 -21.49 -4.33
N HIS A 211 -20.58 -20.40 -3.70
CA HIS A 211 -20.23 -20.35 -2.29
C HIS A 211 -20.99 -19.22 -1.58
N PRO A 212 -22.31 -19.36 -1.37
CA PRO A 212 -23.13 -18.31 -0.75
C PRO A 212 -22.62 -17.94 0.66
N PHE A 213 -22.00 -18.90 1.36
CA PHE A 213 -21.39 -18.67 2.67
C PHE A 213 -20.20 -17.69 2.63
N LEU A 214 -19.45 -17.60 1.52
CA LEU A 214 -18.40 -16.57 1.37
C LEU A 214 -19.00 -15.17 1.32
N GLY A 215 -20.13 -15.00 0.62
CA GLY A 215 -20.84 -13.73 0.57
C GLY A 215 -21.29 -13.29 1.97
N VAL A 216 -21.90 -14.21 2.74
CA VAL A 216 -22.28 -13.96 4.13
C VAL A 216 -21.06 -13.64 4.99
N SER A 217 -19.98 -14.41 4.87
CA SER A 217 -18.74 -14.22 5.63
C SER A 217 -18.10 -12.86 5.33
N LEU A 218 -18.11 -12.43 4.07
CA LEU A 218 -17.61 -11.12 3.65
C LEU A 218 -18.46 -10.00 4.25
N VAL A 219 -19.79 -10.09 4.20
CA VAL A 219 -20.68 -9.09 4.81
C VAL A 219 -20.43 -9.00 6.30
N VAL A 220 -20.35 -10.14 7.00
CA VAL A 220 -20.02 -10.19 8.44
C VAL A 220 -18.65 -9.56 8.72
N TYR A 221 -17.63 -9.89 7.91
CA TYR A 221 -16.31 -9.30 8.02
C TYR A 221 -16.31 -7.79 7.82
N LEU A 222 -17.02 -7.28 6.80
CA LEU A 222 -17.11 -5.85 6.52
C LEU A 222 -17.87 -5.09 7.62
N LEU A 223 -18.95 -5.67 8.15
CA LEU A 223 -19.68 -5.11 9.29
C LEU A 223 -18.80 -5.06 10.53
N PHE A 224 -18.09 -6.14 10.81
CA PHE A 224 -17.13 -6.19 11.92
C PHE A 224 -16.04 -5.14 11.74
N LEU A 225 -15.40 -5.08 10.58
CA LEU A 225 -14.35 -4.09 10.27
C LEU A 225 -14.87 -2.65 10.41
N GLY A 226 -16.06 -2.36 9.87
CA GLY A 226 -16.71 -1.06 10.00
C GLY A 226 -17.00 -0.71 11.46
N PHE A 227 -17.52 -1.66 12.25
CA PHE A 227 -17.73 -1.50 13.68
C PHE A 227 -16.42 -1.21 14.42
N THR A 228 -15.34 -1.93 14.12
CA THR A 228 -14.01 -1.68 14.72
C THR A 228 -13.50 -0.28 14.40
N TYR A 229 -13.71 0.21 13.16
CA TYR A 229 -13.33 1.57 12.79
C TYR A 229 -14.17 2.63 13.49
N VAL A 230 -15.48 2.41 13.64
CA VAL A 230 -16.35 3.33 14.40
C VAL A 230 -15.94 3.38 15.87
N LEU A 231 -15.67 2.23 16.51
CA LEU A 231 -15.17 2.20 17.88
C LEU A 231 -13.81 2.89 18.03
N ALA A 232 -12.90 2.69 17.07
CA ALA A 232 -11.60 3.37 17.07
C ALA A 232 -11.78 4.89 16.93
N ALA A 233 -12.66 5.35 16.04
CA ALA A 233 -12.97 6.77 15.89
C ALA A 233 -13.62 7.36 17.16
N ALA A 234 -14.60 6.67 17.74
CA ALA A 234 -15.23 7.09 19.00
C ALA A 234 -14.20 7.17 20.13
N GLY A 235 -13.35 6.15 20.29
CA GLY A 235 -12.26 6.17 21.27
C GLY A 235 -11.29 7.33 21.06
N PHE A 236 -10.96 7.67 19.82
CA PHE A 236 -10.16 8.84 19.47
C PHE A 236 -10.84 10.15 19.89
N PHE A 237 -12.12 10.35 19.54
CA PHE A 237 -12.86 11.58 19.86
C PHE A 237 -13.15 11.74 21.35
N THR A 238 -13.37 10.66 22.10
CA THR A 238 -13.58 10.72 23.57
C THR A 238 -12.30 10.97 24.36
N ALA A 239 -11.13 10.71 23.77
CA ALA A 239 -9.83 10.94 24.40
C ALA A 239 -9.29 12.36 24.18
N TRP A 240 -10.03 13.20 23.45
CA TRP A 240 -9.73 14.59 23.13
C TRP A 240 -10.77 15.50 23.77
#